data_AF-A0A7I7MKZ7-F1
#
_entry.id   AF-A0A7I7MKZ7-F1
#
_cell.length_a   1.000
_cell.length_b   1.000
_cell.length_c   1.000
_cell.angle_alpha   90.00
_cell.angle_beta   90.00
_cell.angle_gamma   90.00
#
_symmetry.space_group_name_H-M   'P 1'
#
loop_
_entity.id
_entity.type
_entity.pdbx_description
1 polymer ?
#
loop_
_entity_poly.entity_id
_entity_poly.type
_entity_poly.pdbx_seq_one_letter_code
_entity_poly.pdbx_strand_id
1 'polypeptide(L)'
;MGYQTGFRGPGDRVPDGVREKFWKALQSGLSPTAAATVAGVAGLTGRKWAKAAGYQTNPKHYGIRYSAEVRDAFWEALRTGATPTQAAVIAGVSEHTALRWVDQAGYVPRTPIPAGEEPDAASRSMSFVERCRLEELLVAGYTQAGAARLLGRHPSTIGREVCRGATSCGYRARIAQDAVDANRARPKARKLESRPALLAEVVRRLQQRHSPEQIAGRLREDFPDDPEMWVSHETIYQAMYVQPAGTGPAGQDRAAHRKDATKTAGPQRYRRPQPVQGRHGQHQ
;
A
#
# COMPACT_ATOMS: atom_id res chain seq x y z
N MET A 1 -16.88 27.42 -42.24
CA MET A 1 -18.10 27.22 -41.43
C MET A 1 -17.68 27.15 -39.97
N GLY A 2 -17.75 28.27 -39.25
CA GLY A 2 -17.32 28.35 -37.85
C GLY A 2 -18.46 28.00 -36.90
N TYR A 3 -18.25 27.02 -36.01
CA TYR A 3 -19.20 26.68 -34.95
C TYR A 3 -19.12 27.76 -33.86
N GLN A 4 -20.14 28.62 -33.77
CA GLN A 4 -20.32 29.54 -32.65
C GLN A 4 -20.87 28.78 -31.44
N THR A 5 -19.99 28.24 -30.60
CA THR A 5 -20.33 27.81 -29.24
C THR A 5 -20.33 29.02 -28.30
N GLY A 6 -21.37 29.85 -28.42
CA GLY A 6 -21.56 31.02 -27.57
C GLY A 6 -22.19 30.66 -26.23
N PHE A 7 -21.40 30.18 -25.26
CA PHE A 7 -21.85 30.16 -23.87
C PHE A 7 -21.80 31.59 -23.29
N ARG A 8 -22.97 32.18 -23.02
CA ARG A 8 -23.13 33.53 -22.45
C ARG A 8 -22.67 33.63 -20.99
N GLY A 9 -22.04 34.76 -20.64
CA GLY A 9 -21.65 35.12 -19.28
C GLY A 9 -22.82 35.57 -18.40
N PRO A 10 -22.61 35.71 -17.08
CA PRO A 10 -23.67 35.99 -16.11
C PRO A 10 -24.07 37.47 -16.16
N GLY A 11 -25.16 37.78 -16.87
CA GLY A 11 -25.72 39.13 -16.95
C GLY A 11 -26.67 39.38 -18.13
N ASP A 12 -26.62 38.55 -19.17
CA ASP A 12 -27.48 38.74 -20.34
C ASP A 12 -28.94 38.39 -20.06
N ARG A 13 -29.86 39.29 -20.39
CA ARG A 13 -31.30 38.99 -20.44
C ARG A 13 -31.51 37.82 -21.40
N VAL A 14 -32.14 36.78 -20.87
CA VAL A 14 -32.47 35.55 -21.58
C VAL A 14 -33.50 35.89 -22.66
N PRO A 15 -33.28 35.53 -23.94
CA PRO A 15 -34.26 35.77 -24.99
C PRO A 15 -35.58 35.06 -24.68
N ASP A 16 -36.71 35.71 -24.97
CA ASP A 16 -38.04 35.28 -24.49
C ASP A 16 -38.43 33.85 -24.88
N GLY A 17 -37.93 33.33 -26.01
CA GLY A 17 -38.17 31.94 -26.45
C GLY A 17 -37.33 30.86 -25.76
N VAL A 18 -36.22 31.21 -25.09
CA VAL A 18 -35.34 30.24 -24.43
C VAL A 18 -36.00 29.68 -23.18
N ARG A 19 -36.68 30.54 -22.42
CA ARG A 19 -37.39 30.14 -21.20
C ARG A 19 -38.60 29.27 -21.53
N GLU A 20 -39.31 29.57 -22.61
CA GLU A 20 -40.42 28.76 -23.11
C GLU A 20 -39.95 27.35 -23.53
N LYS A 21 -38.86 27.25 -24.31
CA LYS A 21 -38.24 25.97 -24.69
C LYS A 21 -37.84 25.14 -23.47
N PHE A 22 -37.26 25.79 -22.45
CA PHE A 22 -36.91 25.15 -21.19
C PHE A 22 -38.14 24.55 -20.49
N TRP A 23 -39.23 25.33 -20.34
CA TRP A 23 -40.44 24.84 -19.67
C TRP A 23 -41.16 23.75 -20.46
N LYS A 24 -41.21 23.84 -21.79
CA LYS A 24 -41.78 22.78 -22.64
C LYS A 24 -41.01 21.46 -22.50
N ALA A 25 -39.67 21.52 -22.46
CA ALA A 25 -38.83 20.36 -22.22
C ALA A 25 -38.98 19.79 -20.79
N LEU A 26 -39.18 20.66 -19.80
CA LEU A 26 -39.42 20.22 -18.42
C LEU A 26 -40.80 19.53 -18.27
N GLN A 27 -41.84 20.07 -18.92
CA GLN A 27 -43.19 19.48 -18.94
C GLN A 27 -43.25 18.14 -19.67
N SER A 28 -42.34 17.89 -20.61
CA SER A 28 -42.20 16.58 -21.27
C SER A 28 -41.46 15.53 -20.42
N GLY A 29 -41.13 15.83 -19.16
CA GLY A 29 -40.54 14.87 -18.21
C GLY A 29 -39.00 14.84 -18.17
N LEU A 30 -38.31 15.76 -18.85
CA LEU A 30 -36.85 15.86 -18.76
C LEU A 30 -36.41 16.46 -17.43
N SER A 31 -35.22 16.06 -16.95
CA SER A 31 -34.63 16.69 -15.77
C SER A 31 -34.30 18.17 -16.02
N PRO A 32 -34.24 19.03 -14.99
CA PRO A 32 -33.87 20.45 -15.14
C PRO A 32 -32.54 20.68 -15.86
N THR A 33 -31.59 19.76 -15.70
CA THR A 33 -30.29 19.84 -16.39
C THR A 33 -30.43 19.49 -17.88
N ALA A 34 -31.22 18.47 -18.22
CA ALA A 34 -31.46 18.09 -19.62
C ALA A 34 -32.32 19.13 -20.36
N ALA A 35 -33.34 19.69 -19.70
CA ALA A 35 -34.15 20.79 -20.24
C ALA A 35 -33.32 22.06 -20.50
N ALA A 36 -32.32 22.34 -19.67
CA ALA A 36 -31.35 23.42 -19.92
C ALA A 36 -30.53 23.19 -21.18
N THR A 37 -30.05 21.96 -21.40
CA THR A 37 -29.32 21.59 -22.63
C THR A 37 -30.20 21.81 -23.87
N VAL A 38 -31.48 21.38 -23.84
CA VAL A 38 -32.42 21.59 -24.95
C VAL A 38 -32.71 23.07 -25.21
N ALA A 39 -32.77 23.88 -24.16
CA ALA A 39 -32.95 25.32 -24.27
C ALA A 39 -31.66 26.09 -24.65
N GLY A 40 -30.51 25.42 -24.72
CA GLY A 40 -29.23 26.05 -25.05
C GLY A 40 -28.64 26.90 -23.91
N VAL A 41 -28.95 26.58 -22.66
CA VAL A 41 -28.42 27.27 -21.48
C VAL A 41 -27.61 26.35 -20.60
N ALA A 42 -26.72 26.92 -19.77
CA ALA A 42 -25.96 26.14 -18.80
C ALA A 42 -26.88 25.40 -17.82
N GLY A 43 -26.54 24.15 -17.49
CA GLY A 43 -27.35 23.31 -16.59
C GLY A 43 -27.57 23.90 -15.19
N LEU A 44 -26.68 24.78 -14.72
CA LEU A 44 -26.87 25.53 -13.47
C LEU A 44 -27.96 26.60 -13.60
N THR A 45 -28.05 27.26 -14.75
CA THR A 45 -29.09 28.26 -15.05
C THR A 45 -30.47 27.62 -15.08
N GLY A 46 -30.62 26.47 -15.76
CA GLY A 46 -31.88 25.71 -15.74
C GLY A 46 -32.28 25.22 -14.35
N ARG A 47 -31.32 24.73 -13.55
CA ARG A 47 -31.57 24.36 -12.14
C ARG A 47 -32.05 25.54 -11.29
N LYS A 48 -31.48 26.74 -11.49
CA LYS A 48 -31.94 27.96 -10.81
C LYS A 48 -33.37 28.33 -11.22
N TRP A 49 -33.72 28.25 -12.51
CA TRP A 49 -35.08 28.53 -12.98
C TRP A 49 -36.10 27.54 -12.44
N ALA A 50 -35.77 26.23 -12.45
CA ALA A 50 -36.61 25.20 -11.86
C ALA A 50 -36.84 25.45 -10.36
N LYS A 51 -35.78 25.71 -9.59
CA LYS A 51 -35.87 26.03 -8.15
C LYS A 51 -36.72 27.28 -7.87
N ALA A 52 -36.53 28.35 -8.65
CA ALA A 52 -37.28 29.59 -8.48
C ALA A 52 -38.78 29.44 -8.79
N ALA A 53 -39.16 28.52 -9.68
CA ALA A 53 -40.57 28.20 -9.96
C ALA A 53 -41.16 27.16 -8.99
N GLY A 54 -40.46 26.82 -7.90
CA GLY A 54 -40.92 25.82 -6.96
C GLY A 54 -40.90 24.38 -7.49
N TYR A 55 -40.16 24.10 -8.58
CA TYR A 55 -39.96 22.74 -9.06
C TYR A 55 -39.22 21.95 -7.98
N GLN A 56 -39.97 21.14 -7.25
CA GLN A 56 -39.41 20.19 -6.31
C GLN A 56 -38.79 19.07 -7.14
N THR A 57 -37.47 19.09 -7.30
CA THR A 57 -36.77 17.89 -7.75
C THR A 57 -37.14 16.81 -6.75
N ASN A 58 -37.85 15.77 -7.20
CA ASN A 58 -38.11 14.61 -6.37
C ASN A 58 -36.74 14.13 -5.83
N PRO A 59 -36.46 14.26 -4.52
CA PRO A 59 -35.17 13.86 -3.95
C PRO A 59 -34.92 12.37 -4.15
N LYS A 60 -35.97 11.63 -4.54
CA LYS A 60 -35.99 10.20 -4.82
C LYS A 60 -35.65 9.84 -6.27
N HIS A 61 -35.02 10.70 -7.06
CA HIS A 61 -34.16 10.21 -8.14
C HIS A 61 -32.91 9.58 -7.52
N TYR A 62 -33.13 8.44 -6.86
CA TYR A 62 -32.07 7.49 -6.56
C TYR A 62 -31.41 7.18 -7.90
N GLY A 63 -30.08 7.31 -7.97
CA GLY A 63 -29.31 6.97 -9.16
C GLY A 63 -29.75 5.64 -9.77
N ILE A 64 -29.44 5.44 -11.06
CA ILE A 64 -29.79 4.26 -11.86
C ILE A 64 -29.99 3.03 -10.98
N ARG A 65 -31.25 2.59 -10.82
CA ARG A 65 -31.57 1.37 -10.08
C ARG A 65 -31.28 0.20 -11.01
N TYR A 66 -30.21 -0.51 -10.71
CA TYR A 66 -29.86 -1.73 -11.41
C TYR A 66 -30.79 -2.86 -10.97
N SER A 67 -31.26 -3.66 -11.93
CA SER A 67 -32.08 -4.84 -11.66
C SER A 67 -31.31 -5.87 -10.82
N ALA A 68 -32.02 -6.80 -10.19
CA ALA A 68 -31.40 -7.92 -9.49
C ALA A 68 -30.48 -8.71 -10.43
N GLU A 69 -30.92 -8.98 -11.66
CA GLU A 69 -30.14 -9.67 -12.70
C GLU A 69 -28.80 -9.00 -13.00
N VAL A 70 -28.77 -7.67 -13.10
CA VAL A 70 -27.52 -6.92 -13.33
C VAL A 70 -26.58 -7.03 -12.12
N ARG A 71 -27.12 -6.99 -10.91
CA ARG A 71 -26.32 -7.21 -9.69
C ARG A 71 -25.80 -8.64 -9.62
N ASP A 72 -26.61 -9.62 -9.98
CA ASP A 72 -26.25 -11.03 -9.94
C ASP A 72 -25.17 -11.35 -10.97
N ALA A 73 -25.29 -10.84 -12.20
CA ALA A 73 -24.26 -10.95 -13.23
C ALA A 73 -22.92 -10.35 -12.79
N PHE A 74 -22.95 -9.20 -12.12
CA PHE A 74 -21.75 -8.58 -11.55
C PHE A 74 -21.09 -9.46 -10.48
N TRP A 75 -21.86 -9.96 -9.52
CA TRP A 75 -21.31 -10.79 -8.44
C TRP A 75 -20.89 -12.19 -8.91
N GLU A 76 -21.54 -12.74 -9.93
CA GLU A 76 -21.11 -13.99 -10.57
C GLU A 76 -19.75 -13.82 -11.23
N ALA A 77 -19.56 -12.77 -12.03
CA ALA A 77 -18.28 -12.46 -12.66
C ALA A 77 -17.15 -12.31 -11.63
N LEU A 78 -17.41 -11.62 -10.52
CA LEU A 78 -16.42 -11.51 -9.44
C LEU A 78 -16.11 -12.85 -8.75
N ARG A 79 -17.11 -13.73 -8.60
CA ARG A 79 -16.94 -15.07 -8.01
C ARG A 79 -16.19 -16.02 -8.94
N THR A 80 -16.24 -15.82 -10.25
CA THR A 80 -15.44 -16.58 -11.23
C THR A 80 -14.02 -16.03 -11.42
N GLY A 81 -13.69 -14.92 -10.74
CA GLY A 81 -12.34 -14.36 -10.71
C GLY A 81 -12.11 -13.17 -11.65
N ALA A 82 -13.17 -12.62 -12.26
CA ALA A 82 -13.06 -11.36 -12.98
C ALA A 82 -12.66 -10.21 -12.04
N THR A 83 -11.94 -9.23 -12.57
CA THR A 83 -11.69 -7.98 -11.84
C THR A 83 -12.97 -7.16 -11.70
N PRO A 84 -13.07 -6.24 -10.72
CA PRO A 84 -14.23 -5.32 -10.63
C PRO A 84 -14.53 -4.58 -11.93
N THR A 85 -13.48 -4.17 -12.65
CA THR A 85 -13.60 -3.50 -13.96
C THR A 85 -14.17 -4.44 -15.02
N GLN A 86 -13.69 -5.69 -15.11
CA GLN A 86 -14.23 -6.69 -16.05
C GLN A 86 -15.69 -7.05 -15.69
N ALA A 87 -15.98 -7.24 -14.41
CA ALA A 87 -17.33 -7.50 -13.93
C ALA A 87 -18.29 -6.34 -14.22
N ALA A 88 -17.80 -5.09 -14.17
CA ALA A 88 -18.58 -3.91 -14.55
C ALA A 88 -19.00 -3.97 -16.02
N VAL A 89 -18.07 -4.33 -16.90
CA VAL A 89 -18.32 -4.49 -18.34
C VAL A 89 -19.35 -5.61 -18.58
N ILE A 90 -19.17 -6.77 -17.94
CA ILE A 90 -20.09 -7.93 -18.07
C ILE A 90 -21.51 -7.56 -17.62
N ALA A 91 -21.63 -6.85 -16.50
CA ALA A 91 -22.92 -6.45 -15.95
C ALA A 91 -23.53 -5.22 -16.64
N GLY A 92 -22.82 -4.56 -17.56
CA GLY A 92 -23.28 -3.35 -18.23
C GLY A 92 -23.40 -2.14 -17.28
N VAL A 93 -22.54 -2.03 -16.27
CA VAL A 93 -22.53 -0.93 -15.30
C VAL A 93 -21.26 -0.09 -15.41
N SER A 94 -21.30 1.15 -14.90
CA SER A 94 -20.09 1.97 -14.83
C SER A 94 -19.08 1.37 -13.85
N GLU A 95 -17.79 1.53 -14.13
CA GLU A 95 -16.71 1.11 -13.21
C GLU A 95 -16.86 1.75 -11.81
N HIS A 96 -17.26 3.03 -11.75
CA HIS A 96 -17.51 3.69 -10.47
C HIS A 96 -18.63 3.02 -9.67
N THR A 97 -19.72 2.60 -10.33
CA THR A 97 -20.79 1.83 -9.69
C THR A 97 -20.27 0.50 -9.15
N ALA A 98 -19.49 -0.22 -9.95
CA ALA A 98 -18.92 -1.52 -9.59
C ALA A 98 -17.99 -1.42 -8.37
N LEU A 99 -17.05 -0.47 -8.38
CA LEU A 99 -16.14 -0.24 -7.25
C LEU A 99 -16.91 0.12 -5.98
N ARG A 100 -17.97 0.94 -6.09
CA ARG A 100 -18.83 1.26 -4.95
C ARG A 100 -19.58 0.04 -4.40
N TRP A 101 -20.04 -0.87 -5.27
CA TRP A 101 -20.68 -2.10 -4.83
C TRP A 101 -19.72 -3.04 -4.10
N VAL A 102 -18.49 -3.15 -4.60
CA VAL A 102 -17.41 -3.92 -3.96
C VAL A 102 -17.10 -3.37 -2.57
N ASP A 103 -16.92 -2.04 -2.46
CA ASP A 103 -16.65 -1.35 -1.20
C ASP A 103 -17.80 -1.53 -0.19
N GLN A 104 -19.05 -1.28 -0.62
CA GLN A 104 -20.23 -1.45 0.24
C GLN A 104 -20.44 -2.90 0.72
N ALA A 105 -20.05 -3.88 -0.08
CA ALA A 105 -20.09 -5.29 0.30
C ALA A 105 -18.88 -5.71 1.14
N GLY A 106 -17.87 -4.85 1.29
CA GLY A 106 -16.56 -5.20 1.84
C GLY A 106 -15.92 -6.36 1.09
N TYR A 107 -16.18 -6.50 -0.21
CA TYR A 107 -15.70 -7.62 -1.00
C TYR A 107 -14.22 -7.42 -1.35
N VAL A 108 -13.38 -8.41 -1.03
CA VAL A 108 -11.99 -8.43 -1.47
C VAL A 108 -11.88 -9.43 -2.63
N PRO A 109 -11.48 -9.00 -3.83
CA PRO A 109 -11.36 -9.89 -4.97
C PRO A 109 -10.30 -10.96 -4.72
N ARG A 110 -10.48 -12.11 -5.39
CA ARG A 110 -9.53 -13.22 -5.31
C ARG A 110 -8.18 -12.80 -5.86
N THR A 111 -7.13 -13.38 -5.31
CA THR A 111 -5.78 -13.13 -5.78
C THR A 111 -5.47 -14.06 -6.96
N PRO A 112 -5.21 -13.54 -8.17
CA PRO A 112 -4.78 -14.38 -9.28
C PRO A 112 -3.41 -15.00 -8.97
N ILE A 113 -3.21 -16.28 -9.26
CA ILE A 113 -1.88 -16.88 -9.24
C ILE A 113 -1.02 -16.21 -10.32
N PRO A 114 0.19 -15.70 -9.99
CA PRO A 114 1.14 -15.28 -11.00
C PRO A 114 1.42 -16.42 -11.99
N ALA A 115 1.15 -16.20 -13.28
CA ALA A 115 1.37 -17.22 -14.29
C ALA A 115 2.87 -17.55 -14.42
N GLY A 116 3.21 -18.84 -14.38
CA GLY A 116 4.57 -19.34 -14.64
C GLY A 116 5.54 -19.33 -13.45
N GLU A 117 5.09 -19.00 -12.23
CA GLU A 117 5.92 -19.08 -11.03
C GLU A 117 5.63 -20.37 -10.26
N GLU A 118 6.66 -21.21 -10.07
CA GLU A 118 6.59 -22.33 -9.14
C GLU A 118 6.86 -21.86 -7.70
N PRO A 119 6.29 -22.53 -6.68
CA PRO A 119 6.49 -22.14 -5.31
C PRO A 119 7.93 -22.41 -4.89
N ASP A 120 8.55 -21.41 -4.29
CA ASP A 120 9.86 -21.57 -3.66
C ASP A 120 9.72 -22.36 -2.34
N ALA A 121 9.70 -23.69 -2.47
CA ALA A 121 9.62 -24.62 -1.35
C ALA A 121 10.84 -24.54 -0.41
N ALA A 122 11.95 -23.94 -0.85
CA ALA A 122 13.16 -23.80 -0.03
C ALA A 122 13.10 -22.59 0.90
N SER A 123 12.18 -21.65 0.67
CA SER A 123 12.04 -20.47 1.54
C SER A 123 11.47 -20.82 2.91
N ARG A 124 12.11 -20.28 3.96
CA ARG A 124 11.62 -20.35 5.35
C ARG A 124 10.27 -19.64 5.52
N SER A 125 10.01 -18.61 4.71
CA SER A 125 8.74 -17.89 4.72
C SER A 125 7.86 -18.37 3.57
N MET A 126 6.54 -18.39 3.78
CA MET A 126 5.60 -18.68 2.70
C MET A 126 5.75 -17.65 1.59
N SER A 127 5.94 -18.11 0.36
CA SER A 127 6.01 -17.30 -0.86
C SER A 127 4.63 -16.79 -1.28
N PHE A 128 4.59 -15.82 -2.19
CA PHE A 128 3.32 -15.30 -2.70
C PHE A 128 2.54 -16.37 -3.50
N VAL A 129 3.24 -17.21 -4.27
CA VAL A 129 2.64 -18.35 -4.99
C VAL A 129 2.00 -19.35 -4.02
N GLU A 130 2.69 -19.72 -2.94
CA GLU A 130 2.12 -20.61 -1.91
C GLU A 130 0.88 -19.98 -1.23
N ARG A 131 0.88 -18.66 -1.00
CA ARG A 131 -0.30 -17.96 -0.48
C ARG A 131 -1.47 -18.06 -1.45
N CYS A 132 -1.24 -17.90 -2.75
CA CYS A 132 -2.32 -18.01 -3.74
C CYS A 132 -2.82 -19.46 -3.87
N ARG A 133 -1.93 -20.47 -3.84
CA ARG A 133 -2.33 -21.88 -3.79
C ARG A 133 -3.12 -22.21 -2.52
N LEU A 134 -2.77 -21.64 -1.37
CA LEU A 134 -3.56 -21.77 -0.14
C LEU A 134 -4.97 -21.19 -0.33
N GLU A 135 -5.11 -20.04 -0.98
CA GLU A 135 -6.41 -19.43 -1.29
C GLU A 135 -7.27 -20.37 -2.14
N GLU A 136 -6.72 -20.96 -3.20
CA GLU A 136 -7.43 -21.94 -4.04
C GLU A 136 -7.88 -23.17 -3.26
N LEU A 137 -7.00 -23.75 -2.45
CA LEU A 137 -7.32 -24.94 -1.65
C LEU A 137 -8.47 -24.67 -0.68
N LEU A 138 -8.45 -23.52 0.00
CA LEU A 138 -9.52 -23.16 0.92
C LEU A 138 -10.84 -22.92 0.18
N VAL A 139 -10.80 -22.31 -1.01
CA VAL A 139 -11.99 -22.13 -1.87
C VAL A 139 -12.53 -23.48 -2.37
N ALA A 140 -11.66 -24.42 -2.70
CA ALA A 140 -12.03 -25.78 -3.09
C ALA A 140 -12.55 -26.63 -1.91
N GLY A 141 -12.66 -26.06 -0.70
CA GLY A 141 -13.26 -26.71 0.47
C GLY A 141 -12.27 -27.56 1.28
N TYR A 142 -10.97 -27.49 1.00
CA TYR A 142 -9.98 -28.18 1.82
C TYR A 142 -9.90 -27.56 3.21
N THR A 143 -9.77 -28.40 4.24
CA THR A 143 -9.49 -27.94 5.60
C THR A 143 -8.07 -27.33 5.67
N GLN A 144 -7.81 -26.45 6.65
CA GLN A 144 -6.47 -25.91 6.87
C GLN A 144 -5.40 -27.01 7.03
N ALA A 145 -5.76 -28.12 7.69
CA ALA A 145 -4.88 -29.28 7.84
C ALA A 145 -4.69 -30.07 6.52
N GLY A 146 -5.69 -30.09 5.64
CA GLY A 146 -5.57 -30.65 4.29
C GLY A 146 -4.65 -29.79 3.41
N ALA A 147 -4.87 -28.47 3.43
CA ALA A 147 -4.04 -27.52 2.69
C ALA A 147 -2.58 -27.52 3.18
N ALA A 148 -2.35 -27.63 4.49
CA ALA A 148 -1.02 -27.78 5.08
C ALA A 148 -0.24 -28.96 4.49
N ARG A 149 -0.90 -30.12 4.37
CA ARG A 149 -0.32 -31.33 3.80
C ARG A 149 0.03 -31.15 2.32
N LEU A 150 -0.86 -30.56 1.53
CA LEU A 150 -0.64 -30.36 0.10
C LEU A 150 0.45 -29.33 -0.20
N LEU A 151 0.58 -28.30 0.64
CA LEU A 151 1.63 -27.28 0.50
C LEU A 151 2.96 -27.70 1.15
N GLY A 152 3.04 -28.85 1.82
CA GLY A 152 4.24 -29.28 2.55
C GLY A 152 4.60 -28.34 3.71
N ARG A 153 3.62 -27.68 4.33
CA ARG A 153 3.83 -26.72 5.43
C ARG A 153 3.22 -27.22 6.73
N HIS A 154 3.76 -26.77 7.85
CA HIS A 154 3.22 -27.12 9.17
C HIS A 154 1.82 -26.51 9.37
N PRO A 155 0.84 -27.21 9.99
CA PRO A 155 -0.51 -26.69 10.22
C PRO A 155 -0.54 -25.33 10.92
N SER A 156 0.35 -25.09 11.89
CA SER A 156 0.44 -23.79 12.57
C SER A 156 0.90 -22.65 11.65
N THR A 157 1.70 -22.94 10.61
CA THR A 157 2.10 -21.95 9.61
C THR A 157 0.89 -21.54 8.78
N ILE A 158 0.08 -22.51 8.34
CA ILE A 158 -1.17 -22.25 7.62
C ILE A 158 -2.15 -21.47 8.50
N GLY A 159 -2.35 -21.88 9.76
CA GLY A 159 -3.26 -21.15 10.66
C GLY A 159 -2.87 -19.68 10.85
N ARG A 160 -1.57 -19.40 11.08
CA ARG A 160 -1.06 -18.02 11.17
C ARG A 160 -1.23 -17.25 9.86
N GLU A 161 -1.04 -17.90 8.72
CA GLU A 161 -1.25 -17.29 7.40
C GLU A 161 -2.72 -16.94 7.17
N VAL A 162 -3.62 -17.88 7.45
CA VAL A 162 -5.07 -17.71 7.29
C VAL A 162 -5.56 -16.54 8.13
N CYS A 163 -5.12 -16.44 9.39
CA CYS A 163 -5.46 -15.31 10.24
C CYS A 163 -4.92 -13.98 9.68
N ARG A 164 -3.73 -13.97 9.08
CA ARG A 164 -3.13 -12.76 8.50
C ARG A 164 -3.89 -12.25 7.28
N GLY A 165 -4.37 -13.17 6.43
CA GLY A 165 -5.14 -12.86 5.23
C GLY A 165 -6.65 -12.93 5.41
N ALA A 166 -7.16 -12.98 6.64
CA ALA A 166 -8.59 -13.12 6.89
C ALA A 166 -9.35 -11.85 6.49
N THR A 167 -10.42 -12.03 5.72
CA THR A 167 -11.34 -10.97 5.29
C THR A 167 -12.79 -11.41 5.52
N SER A 168 -13.74 -10.49 5.33
CA SER A 168 -15.19 -10.78 5.32
C SER A 168 -15.59 -11.86 4.30
N CYS A 169 -14.80 -12.04 3.24
CA CYS A 169 -15.03 -13.01 2.17
C CYS A 169 -14.10 -14.23 2.21
N GLY A 170 -13.48 -14.49 3.38
CA GLY A 170 -12.56 -15.60 3.60
C GLY A 170 -11.09 -15.18 3.54
N TYR A 171 -10.20 -16.15 3.35
CA TYR A 171 -8.76 -15.87 3.23
C TYR A 171 -8.43 -15.26 1.85
N ARG A 172 -7.55 -14.25 1.85
CA ARG A 172 -7.03 -13.58 0.64
C ARG A 172 -5.51 -13.47 0.67
N ALA A 173 -4.85 -14.04 -0.33
CA ALA A 173 -3.40 -14.09 -0.44
C ALA A 173 -2.76 -12.70 -0.55
N ARG A 174 -3.37 -11.78 -1.32
CA ARG A 174 -2.92 -10.39 -1.43
C ARG A 174 -2.89 -9.69 -0.08
N ILE A 175 -3.95 -9.79 0.72
CA ILE A 175 -4.02 -9.16 2.04
C ILE A 175 -2.92 -9.69 2.98
N ALA A 176 -2.70 -11.01 2.95
CA ALA A 176 -1.63 -11.60 3.74
C ALA A 176 -0.23 -11.14 3.28
N GLN A 177 -0.03 -10.98 1.97
CA GLN A 177 1.20 -10.46 1.37
C GLN A 177 1.43 -8.99 1.75
N ASP A 178 0.43 -8.14 1.60
CA ASP A 178 0.51 -6.71 1.94
C ASP A 178 0.84 -6.52 3.43
N ALA A 179 0.28 -7.36 4.31
CA ALA A 179 0.62 -7.35 5.73
C ALA A 179 2.09 -7.77 5.98
N VAL A 180 2.62 -8.73 5.23
CA VAL A 180 4.04 -9.10 5.30
C VAL A 180 4.93 -7.95 4.82
N ASP A 181 4.56 -7.33 3.71
CA ASP A 181 5.34 -6.24 3.11
C ASP A 181 5.30 -4.98 3.98
N ALA A 182 4.16 -4.64 4.58
CA ALA A 182 4.05 -3.57 5.55
C ALA A 182 4.90 -3.82 6.81
N ASN A 183 4.91 -5.06 7.32
CA ASN A 183 5.74 -5.44 8.46
C ASN A 183 7.25 -5.41 8.14
N ARG A 184 7.63 -5.78 6.91
CA ARG A 184 9.01 -5.64 6.42
C ARG A 184 9.39 -4.18 6.24
N ALA A 185 8.46 -3.35 5.75
CA ALA A 185 8.68 -1.95 5.49
C ALA A 185 8.86 -1.15 6.77
N ARG A 186 8.26 -1.55 7.90
CA ARG A 186 8.30 -0.82 9.17
C ARG A 186 9.75 -0.67 9.68
N PRO A 187 10.40 0.49 9.49
CA PRO A 187 11.72 0.72 10.04
C PRO A 187 11.54 0.82 11.56
N LYS A 188 12.25 0.00 12.31
CA LYS A 188 12.31 0.20 13.76
C LYS A 188 13.01 1.54 13.98
N ALA A 189 12.33 2.49 14.62
CA ALA A 189 12.94 3.76 15.01
C ALA A 189 14.29 3.46 15.66
N ARG A 190 15.37 4.03 15.12
CA ARG A 190 16.71 3.69 15.59
C ARG A 190 16.85 4.22 17.02
N LYS A 191 17.66 3.55 17.84
CA LYS A 191 17.84 3.89 19.27
C LYS A 191 18.19 5.37 19.49
N LEU A 192 18.94 5.98 18.58
CA LEU A 192 19.31 7.39 18.62
C LEU A 192 18.16 8.33 18.19
N GLU A 193 17.32 7.92 17.24
CA GLU A 193 16.14 8.69 16.82
C GLU A 193 15.04 8.68 17.88
N SER A 194 14.88 7.56 18.59
CA SER A 194 13.89 7.43 19.67
C SER A 194 14.33 8.05 21.00
N ARG A 195 15.59 8.49 21.14
CA ARG A 195 16.16 9.03 22.39
C ARG A 195 16.95 10.32 22.19
N PRO A 196 16.28 11.48 22.30
CA PRO A 196 16.91 12.78 22.10
C PRO A 196 18.08 13.05 23.07
N ALA A 197 17.97 12.62 24.33
CA ALA A 197 19.04 12.83 25.32
C ALA A 197 20.32 12.06 24.97
N LEU A 198 20.18 10.79 24.57
CA LEU A 198 21.29 9.96 24.11
C LEU A 198 21.90 10.53 22.82
N LEU A 199 21.07 10.95 21.86
CA LEU A 199 21.53 11.57 20.63
C LEU A 199 22.32 12.86 20.90
N ALA A 200 21.81 13.73 21.76
CA ALA A 200 22.48 14.97 22.13
C ALA A 200 23.87 14.69 22.72
N GLU A 201 23.99 13.67 23.56
CA GLU A 201 25.26 13.31 24.18
C GLU A 201 26.26 12.70 23.19
N VAL A 202 25.80 11.86 22.27
CA VAL A 202 26.61 11.34 21.15
C VAL A 202 27.10 12.49 20.27
N VAL A 203 26.22 13.42 19.88
CA VAL A 203 26.57 14.59 19.06
C VAL A 203 27.58 15.49 19.76
N ARG A 204 27.38 15.77 21.05
CA ARG A 204 28.30 16.56 21.88
C ARG A 204 29.71 15.97 21.88
N ARG A 205 29.83 14.64 22.00
CA ARG A 205 31.12 13.94 22.01
C ARG A 205 31.76 13.81 20.63
N LEU A 206 30.96 13.66 19.57
CA LEU A 206 31.46 13.73 18.19
C LEU A 206 32.05 15.11 17.87
N GLN A 207 31.43 16.19 18.36
CA GLN A 207 31.98 17.56 18.24
C GLN A 207 33.32 17.72 18.97
N GLN A 208 33.55 16.96 20.05
CA GLN A 208 34.82 16.88 20.78
C GLN A 208 35.84 15.95 20.12
N ARG A 209 35.58 15.45 18.90
CA ARG A 209 36.46 14.55 18.14
C ARG A 209 36.71 13.19 18.80
N HIS A 210 35.82 12.73 19.68
CA HIS A 210 35.88 11.34 20.16
C HIS A 210 35.50 10.36 19.04
N SER A 211 36.20 9.22 18.97
CA SER A 211 35.82 8.12 18.06
C SER A 211 34.53 7.44 18.54
N PRO A 212 33.76 6.78 17.65
CA PRO A 212 32.56 6.03 18.04
C PRO A 212 32.80 4.98 19.14
N GLU A 213 33.95 4.33 19.16
CA GLU A 213 34.36 3.38 20.21
C GLU A 213 34.59 4.09 21.55
N GLN A 214 35.26 5.24 21.53
CA GLN A 214 35.48 6.06 22.73
C GLN A 214 34.16 6.59 23.29
N ILE A 215 33.22 6.99 22.42
CA ILE A 215 31.89 7.45 22.81
C ILE A 215 31.12 6.32 23.48
N ALA A 216 31.07 5.14 22.86
CA ALA A 216 30.38 3.97 23.41
C ALA A 216 30.97 3.52 24.76
N GLY A 217 32.30 3.56 24.90
CA GLY A 217 33.00 3.26 26.15
C GLY A 217 32.62 4.24 27.25
N ARG A 218 32.80 5.55 27.01
CA ARG A 218 32.51 6.55 28.03
C ARG A 218 31.03 6.65 28.38
N LEU A 219 30.10 6.39 27.47
CA LEU A 219 28.67 6.36 27.81
C LEU A 219 28.33 5.30 28.87
N ARG A 220 29.08 4.20 28.93
CA ARG A 220 28.94 3.18 29.99
C ARG A 220 29.55 3.62 31.31
N GLU A 221 30.64 4.38 31.26
CA GLU A 221 31.33 4.90 32.44
C GLU A 221 30.56 6.06 33.07
N ASP A 222 30.04 6.97 32.25
CA ASP A 222 29.36 8.20 32.69
C ASP A 222 27.89 7.97 33.09
N PHE A 223 27.26 6.91 32.58
CA PHE A 223 25.88 6.54 32.87
C PHE A 223 25.75 5.07 33.31
N PRO A 224 26.43 4.62 34.38
CA PRO A 224 26.50 3.20 34.75
C PRO A 224 25.13 2.63 35.18
N ASP A 225 24.25 3.47 35.72
CA ASP A 225 22.92 3.07 36.20
C ASP A 225 21.79 3.33 35.18
N ASP A 226 22.13 3.84 33.98
CA ASP A 226 21.16 4.10 32.91
C ASP A 226 21.55 3.39 31.59
N PRO A 227 21.17 2.11 31.43
CA PRO A 227 21.41 1.35 30.20
C PRO A 227 20.74 1.96 28.95
N GLU A 228 19.75 2.82 29.14
CA GLU A 228 19.06 3.48 28.03
C GLU A 228 19.91 4.56 27.36
N MET A 229 20.92 5.06 28.08
CA MET A 229 21.98 5.95 27.61
C MET A 229 23.18 5.22 26.96
N TRP A 230 23.14 3.90 26.87
CA TRP A 230 24.23 3.13 26.23
C TRP A 230 23.96 2.87 24.76
N VAL A 231 24.98 2.97 23.92
CA VAL A 231 24.88 2.65 22.49
C VAL A 231 26.17 2.00 22.00
N SER A 232 26.08 1.07 21.04
CA SER A 232 27.27 0.49 20.42
C SER A 232 27.90 1.46 19.42
N HIS A 233 29.22 1.35 19.25
CA HIS A 233 29.95 2.12 18.24
C HIS A 233 29.45 1.85 16.81
N GLU A 234 29.02 0.61 16.51
CA GLU A 234 28.37 0.28 15.23
C GLU A 234 27.08 1.07 14.99
N THR A 235 26.27 1.31 16.04
CA THR A 235 25.04 2.11 15.92
C THR A 235 25.37 3.59 15.68
N ILE A 236 26.45 4.08 16.30
CA ILE A 236 26.96 5.44 16.06
C ILE A 236 27.45 5.55 14.61
N TYR A 237 28.21 4.58 14.11
CA TYR A 237 28.63 4.53 12.70
C TYR A 237 27.43 4.54 11.76
N GLN A 238 26.45 3.67 11.98
CA GLN A 238 25.25 3.61 11.14
C GLN A 238 24.47 4.94 11.14
N ALA A 239 24.42 5.66 12.26
CA ALA A 239 23.80 6.98 12.33
C ALA A 239 24.63 8.08 11.64
N MET A 240 25.96 7.97 11.65
CA MET A 240 26.83 8.88 10.92
C MET A 240 26.74 8.70 9.39
N TYR A 241 26.60 7.46 8.93
CA TYR A 241 26.59 7.12 7.49
C TYR A 241 25.22 7.06 6.85
N VAL A 242 24.16 6.83 7.64
CA VAL A 242 22.78 6.85 7.15
C VAL A 242 22.13 8.17 7.57
N GLN A 243 22.59 9.27 6.97
CA GLN A 243 21.73 10.44 6.85
C GLN A 243 20.83 10.28 5.61
N PRO A 244 19.54 10.61 5.69
CA PRO A 244 18.69 10.70 4.51
C PRO A 244 19.29 11.75 3.56
N ALA A 245 19.26 11.48 2.26
CA ALA A 245 19.65 12.46 1.26
C ALA A 245 18.86 13.76 1.48
N GLY A 246 19.57 14.82 1.89
CA GLY A 246 19.01 16.15 2.09
C GLY A 246 18.53 16.42 3.52
N THR A 247 19.44 16.82 4.41
CA THR A 247 19.32 18.01 5.27
C THR A 247 20.53 18.07 6.20
N GLY A 248 21.57 18.77 5.75
CA GLY A 248 22.65 19.26 6.59
C GLY A 248 23.26 20.50 5.95
N PRO A 249 23.58 21.56 6.71
CA PRO A 249 24.35 22.70 6.22
C PRO A 249 25.83 22.30 6.21
N ALA A 250 26.19 21.36 5.34
CA ALA A 250 27.57 20.97 5.07
C ALA A 250 27.69 20.34 3.67
N GLY A 251 26.84 20.80 2.74
CA GLY A 251 26.94 20.51 1.32
C GLY A 251 27.89 21.48 0.66
N GLN A 252 29.17 21.43 1.01
CA GLN A 252 30.27 21.96 0.20
C GLN A 252 31.55 21.29 0.68
N ASP A 253 32.39 20.91 -0.29
CA ASP A 253 33.71 20.27 -0.14
C ASP A 253 33.70 18.76 0.11
N ARG A 254 33.44 18.01 -0.96
CA ARG A 254 34.13 16.74 -1.28
C ARG A 254 33.77 16.24 -2.68
N ALA A 255 34.17 17.02 -3.68
CA ALA A 255 34.30 16.57 -5.07
C ALA A 255 35.77 16.72 -5.52
N ALA A 256 36.70 16.17 -4.74
CA ALA A 256 38.10 16.08 -5.15
C ALA A 256 38.77 14.99 -4.32
N HIS A 257 38.60 13.73 -4.70
CA HIS A 257 39.58 12.63 -4.54
C HIS A 257 38.95 11.39 -5.20
N ARG A 258 38.86 11.44 -6.52
CA ARG A 258 38.64 10.26 -7.36
C ARG A 258 39.82 10.13 -8.27
N LYS A 259 40.88 9.47 -7.80
CA LYS A 259 41.84 8.71 -8.62
C LYS A 259 42.41 7.54 -7.80
N ASP A 260 42.40 6.40 -8.47
CA ASP A 260 43.26 5.23 -8.31
C ASP A 260 43.24 4.42 -7.01
N ALA A 261 42.54 3.26 -7.07
CA ALA A 261 43.16 1.97 -6.78
C ALA A 261 42.23 0.83 -7.21
N THR A 262 42.73 0.05 -8.17
CA THR A 262 42.15 -1.18 -8.71
C THR A 262 42.50 -2.37 -7.80
N LYS A 263 41.59 -3.35 -7.74
CA LYS A 263 41.85 -4.80 -7.63
C LYS A 263 42.31 -5.44 -6.29
N THR A 264 41.51 -6.45 -5.89
CA THR A 264 41.85 -7.75 -5.25
C THR A 264 41.85 -7.85 -3.72
N ALA A 265 40.89 -8.61 -3.17
CA ALA A 265 41.07 -9.79 -2.30
C ALA A 265 39.78 -10.08 -1.50
N GLY A 266 39.24 -11.29 -1.64
CA GLY A 266 38.05 -11.77 -0.91
C GLY A 266 38.32 -12.01 0.59
N PRO A 267 37.28 -12.13 1.42
CA PRO A 267 37.43 -12.20 2.87
C PRO A 267 38.02 -13.55 3.32
N GLN A 268 39.19 -13.45 3.96
CA GLN A 268 39.93 -14.54 4.58
C GLN A 268 39.21 -14.99 5.86
N ARG A 269 38.74 -16.24 5.87
CA ARG A 269 38.09 -16.88 7.02
C ARG A 269 39.12 -17.10 8.14
N TYR A 270 38.92 -16.46 9.28
CA TYR A 270 39.65 -16.77 10.51
C TYR A 270 39.31 -18.19 10.98
N ARG A 271 40.30 -19.09 10.94
CA ARG A 271 40.23 -20.47 11.47
C ARG A 271 40.74 -20.43 12.91
N ARG A 272 39.89 -20.81 13.88
CA ARG A 272 40.26 -20.95 15.31
C ARG A 272 41.40 -21.98 15.49
N PRO A 273 42.38 -21.71 16.36
CA PRO A 273 43.38 -22.72 16.75
C PRO A 273 42.79 -23.73 17.74
N GLN A 274 43.08 -25.03 17.54
CA GLN A 274 42.77 -26.09 18.51
C GLN A 274 43.87 -26.22 19.57
N PRO A 275 43.53 -26.62 20.81
CA PRO A 275 44.50 -26.75 21.89
C PRO A 275 45.39 -27.99 21.73
N VAL A 276 46.65 -27.83 22.11
CA VAL A 276 47.70 -28.84 22.12
C VAL A 276 47.53 -29.74 23.35
N GLN A 277 47.32 -31.05 23.16
CA GLN A 277 47.43 -32.02 24.25
C GLN A 277 48.81 -32.68 24.22
N GLY A 278 49.54 -32.55 25.32
CA GLY A 278 50.84 -33.15 25.54
C GLY A 278 50.76 -34.62 25.98
N ARG A 279 51.68 -35.39 25.39
CA ARG A 279 52.38 -36.61 25.85
C ARG A 279 51.92 -37.32 27.14
N HIS A 280 51.68 -38.62 27.00
CA HIS A 280 52.31 -39.74 27.74
C HIS A 280 52.28 -40.95 26.77
N GLY A 281 53.30 -41.78 26.54
CA GLY A 281 54.37 -42.28 27.38
C GLY A 281 54.08 -43.75 27.73
N GLN A 282 55.05 -44.64 27.46
CA GLN A 282 55.15 -46.06 27.87
C GLN A 282 54.51 -47.10 26.95
N HIS A 283 55.00 -48.34 26.83
CA HIS A 283 56.32 -49.00 26.89
C HIS A 283 55.97 -50.47 26.55
N GLN A 284 56.84 -51.11 25.76
CA GLN A 284 56.91 -52.55 25.45
C GLN A 284 55.85 -53.14 24.52
#